data_AF-A0A9C8WQR6-F1
#
_entry.id   AF-A0A9C8WQR6-F1
#
_cell.length_a   1.000
_cell.length_b   1.000
_cell.length_c   1.000
_cell.angle_alpha   90.00
_cell.angle_beta   90.00
_cell.angle_gamma   90.00
#
_symmetry.space_group_name_H-M   'P 1'
#
loop_
_entity.id
_entity.type
_entity.pdbx_description
1 polymer ?
#
loop_
_entity_poly.entity_id
_entity_poly.type
_entity_poly.pdbx_seq_one_letter_code
_entity_poly.pdbx_strand_id
1 'polypeptide(L)'
;TIREWRADQGVDERDEMNKEWLRLVMRRKSFGYQATLSDAAKRMFFMASTDLDSFRRFIFESSFLDTYEVDKETIDKIREDDIELMFFSFAYLANTLFGAQGMSIRKEKIDAKVDEIKARQDESLKKAEQDYKELKAARDRLRKEEENGKNAK
;
A
#
# COMPACT_ATOMS: atom_id res chain seq x y z
N THR A 1 -40.00 23.48 14.53
CA THR A 1 -40.35 22.26 13.76
C THR A 1 -39.20 21.25 13.85
N ILE A 2 -39.41 19.97 13.50
CA ILE A 2 -38.31 18.97 13.49
C ILE A 2 -37.14 19.44 12.60
N ARG A 3 -37.44 20.17 11.52
CA ARG A 3 -36.43 20.70 10.59
C ARG A 3 -35.53 21.77 11.23
N GLU A 4 -36.12 22.68 12.00
CA GLU A 4 -35.37 23.72 12.72
C GLU A 4 -34.48 23.13 13.82
N TRP A 5 -34.95 22.09 14.51
CA TRP A 5 -34.14 21.37 15.51
C TRP A 5 -32.96 20.62 14.86
N ARG A 6 -33.13 20.03 13.68
CA ARG A 6 -32.02 19.36 12.96
C ARG A 6 -30.93 20.33 12.52
N ALA A 7 -31.32 21.52 12.06
CA ALA A 7 -30.39 22.57 11.68
C ALA A 7 -29.64 23.14 12.91
N ASP A 8 -30.38 23.45 13.99
CA ASP A 8 -29.81 23.97 15.24
C ASP A 8 -28.79 23.03 15.88
N GLN A 9 -28.98 21.73 15.71
CA GLN A 9 -28.08 20.72 16.25
C GLN A 9 -26.94 20.33 15.29
N GLY A 10 -26.88 20.83 14.06
CA GLY A 10 -25.85 20.40 13.08
C GLY A 10 -25.96 18.90 12.73
N VAL A 11 -27.18 18.37 12.64
CA VAL A 11 -27.41 16.95 12.33
C VAL A 11 -27.02 16.62 10.90
N ASP A 12 -27.20 17.57 9.98
CA ASP A 12 -27.02 17.31 8.56
C ASP A 12 -25.54 17.10 8.17
N GLU A 13 -24.60 17.82 8.79
CA GLU A 13 -23.16 17.59 8.61
C GLU A 13 -22.74 16.20 9.15
N ARG A 14 -23.24 15.84 10.33
CA ARG A 14 -22.97 14.54 10.96
C ARG A 14 -23.54 13.38 10.17
N ASP A 15 -24.71 13.55 9.56
CA ASP A 15 -25.34 12.55 8.69
C ASP A 15 -24.47 12.31 7.44
N GLU A 16 -23.87 13.34 6.85
CA GLU A 16 -23.00 13.18 5.67
C GLU A 16 -21.66 12.51 6.03
N MET A 17 -21.04 12.90 7.15
CA MET A 17 -19.85 12.24 7.69
C MET A 17 -20.10 10.74 7.92
N ASN A 18 -21.25 10.41 8.54
CA ASN A 18 -21.63 9.04 8.85
C ASN A 18 -21.93 8.23 7.58
N LYS A 19 -22.50 8.86 6.54
CA LYS A 19 -22.79 8.23 5.26
C LYS A 19 -21.51 7.74 4.56
N GLU A 20 -20.47 8.57 4.50
CA GLU A 20 -19.19 8.16 3.91
C GLU A 20 -18.47 7.10 4.74
N TRP A 21 -18.53 7.21 6.07
CA TRP A 21 -18.02 6.17 6.97
C TRP A 21 -18.72 4.82 6.76
N LEU A 22 -20.05 4.81 6.68
CA LEU A 22 -20.82 3.59 6.43
C LEU A 22 -20.49 2.97 5.07
N ARG A 23 -20.29 3.79 4.03
CA ARG A 23 -19.83 3.29 2.71
C ARG A 23 -18.49 2.57 2.82
N LEU A 24 -17.53 3.11 3.57
CA LEU A 24 -16.24 2.47 3.81
C LEU A 24 -16.39 1.13 4.54
N VAL A 25 -17.17 1.10 5.63
CA VAL A 25 -17.40 -0.13 6.42
C VAL A 25 -18.14 -1.19 5.60
N MET A 26 -19.11 -0.79 4.78
CA MET A 26 -19.85 -1.71 3.91
C MET A 26 -18.96 -2.34 2.83
N ARG A 27 -17.99 -1.60 2.26
CA ARG A 27 -17.02 -2.16 1.29
C ARG A 27 -16.24 -3.34 1.88
N ARG A 28 -15.84 -3.24 3.16
CA ARG A 28 -15.20 -4.36 3.87
C ARG A 28 -16.10 -5.59 3.92
N LYS A 29 -17.38 -5.41 4.25
CA LYS A 29 -18.36 -6.51 4.33
C LYS A 29 -18.58 -7.17 2.96
N SER A 30 -18.52 -6.38 1.88
CA SER A 30 -18.64 -6.87 0.49
C SER A 30 -17.40 -7.61 -0.02
N PHE A 31 -16.22 -7.39 0.57
CA PHE A 31 -14.96 -8.05 0.17
C PHE A 31 -14.82 -9.51 0.64
N GLY A 32 -15.88 -10.10 1.21
CA GLY A 32 -15.97 -11.52 1.55
C GLY A 32 -15.38 -11.90 2.92
N TYR A 33 -15.76 -13.09 3.41
CA TYR A 33 -15.43 -13.61 4.75
C TYR A 33 -13.92 -13.89 4.98
N GLN A 34 -13.06 -13.76 3.96
CA GLN A 34 -11.66 -14.22 3.99
C GLN A 34 -10.61 -13.12 3.83
N ALA A 35 -10.98 -11.85 3.66
CA ALA A 35 -10.01 -10.76 3.58
C ALA A 35 -9.57 -10.32 4.99
N THR A 36 -8.72 -11.11 5.65
CA THR A 36 -8.01 -10.63 6.84
C THR A 36 -7.02 -9.55 6.40
N LEU A 37 -7.22 -8.33 6.89
CA LEU A 37 -6.26 -7.25 6.69
C LEU A 37 -4.90 -7.66 7.30
N SER A 38 -3.81 -7.38 6.60
CA SER A 38 -2.47 -7.52 7.18
C SER A 38 -2.33 -6.62 8.42
N ASP A 39 -1.38 -6.90 9.30
CA ASP A 39 -1.19 -6.07 10.50
C ASP A 39 -0.79 -4.63 10.15
N ALA A 40 -0.05 -4.44 9.05
CA ALA A 40 0.23 -3.11 8.50
C ALA A 40 -1.06 -2.39 8.09
N ALA A 41 -1.96 -3.09 7.37
CA ALA A 41 -3.23 -2.52 6.93
C ALA A 41 -4.18 -2.22 8.11
N LYS A 42 -4.18 -3.05 9.16
CA LYS A 42 -4.91 -2.75 10.41
C LYS A 42 -4.38 -1.48 11.07
N ARG A 43 -3.05 -1.34 11.21
CA ARG A 43 -2.42 -0.14 11.78
C ARG A 43 -2.80 1.11 11.00
N MET A 44 -2.76 1.06 9.66
CA MET A 44 -3.21 2.15 8.81
C MET A 44 -4.69 2.49 9.02
N PHE A 45 -5.56 1.47 9.07
CA PHE A 45 -6.98 1.65 9.33
C PHE A 45 -7.23 2.36 10.67
N PHE A 46 -6.61 1.88 11.76
CA PHE A 46 -6.79 2.50 13.07
C PHE A 46 -6.28 3.94 13.09
N MET A 47 -5.06 4.18 12.60
CA MET A 47 -4.49 5.54 12.53
C MET A 47 -5.44 6.51 11.80
N ALA A 48 -5.83 6.18 10.57
CA ALA A 48 -6.63 7.09 9.74
C ALA A 48 -8.10 7.24 10.21
N SER A 49 -8.62 6.34 11.05
CA SER A 49 -10.02 6.37 11.51
C SER A 49 -10.22 6.85 12.95
N THR A 50 -9.20 6.77 13.82
CA THR A 50 -9.35 7.12 15.24
C THR A 50 -8.43 8.24 15.71
N ASP A 51 -7.36 8.53 14.96
CA ASP A 51 -6.35 9.53 15.35
C ASP A 51 -5.98 10.40 14.14
N LEU A 52 -6.81 11.42 13.91
CA LEU A 52 -6.62 12.35 12.80
C LEU A 52 -5.32 13.17 12.94
N ASP A 53 -4.85 13.44 14.15
CA ASP A 53 -3.58 14.15 14.36
C ASP A 53 -2.39 13.31 13.89
N SER A 54 -2.35 12.03 14.27
CA SER A 54 -1.34 11.11 13.76
C SER A 54 -1.45 10.91 12.25
N PHE A 55 -2.66 10.89 11.70
CA PHE A 55 -2.87 10.81 10.25
C PHE A 55 -2.40 12.08 9.52
N ARG A 56 -2.67 13.26 10.06
CA ARG A 56 -2.17 14.56 9.58
C ARG A 56 -0.63 14.55 9.53
N ARG A 57 0.00 14.15 10.63
CA ARG A 57 1.46 14.00 10.69
C ARG A 57 1.98 12.99 9.69
N PHE A 58 1.31 11.85 9.53
CA PHE A 58 1.66 10.88 8.49
C PHE A 58 1.62 11.49 7.09
N ILE A 59 0.65 12.33 6.75
CA ILE A 59 0.58 12.99 5.45
C ILE A 59 1.74 13.98 5.25
N PHE A 60 2.01 14.83 6.25
CA PHE A 60 2.90 15.98 6.09
C PHE A 60 4.36 15.75 6.52
N GLU A 61 4.62 14.79 7.41
CA GLU A 61 5.95 14.52 7.96
C GLU A 61 6.58 13.23 7.41
N SER A 62 5.88 12.51 6.52
CA SER A 62 6.39 11.30 5.88
C SER A 62 6.53 11.46 4.36
N SER A 63 6.96 10.39 3.67
CA SER A 63 7.04 10.35 2.20
C SER A 63 5.68 10.21 1.50
N PHE A 64 4.57 10.50 2.19
CA PHE A 64 3.22 10.36 1.65
C PHE A 64 3.02 11.27 0.42
N LEU A 65 3.31 12.57 0.54
CA LEU A 65 3.15 13.54 -0.56
C LEU A 65 4.18 13.36 -1.69
N ASP A 66 5.28 12.64 -1.42
CA ASP A 66 6.23 12.20 -2.45
C ASP A 66 5.74 10.97 -3.20
N THR A 67 4.76 10.25 -2.64
CA THR A 67 4.24 8.98 -3.19
C THR A 67 2.92 9.20 -3.90
N TYR A 68 2.00 9.90 -3.28
CA TYR A 68 0.67 10.16 -3.81
C TYR A 68 0.62 11.52 -4.51
N GLU A 69 -0.15 11.56 -5.60
CA GLU A 69 -0.54 12.80 -6.25
C GLU A 69 -1.76 13.35 -5.53
N VAL A 70 -1.56 14.48 -4.85
CA VAL A 70 -2.62 15.25 -4.19
C VAL A 70 -2.49 16.68 -4.71
N ASP A 71 -3.60 17.25 -5.15
CA ASP A 71 -3.61 18.63 -5.65
C ASP A 71 -3.41 19.62 -4.49
N LYS A 72 -2.97 20.83 -4.85
CA LYS A 72 -2.64 21.85 -3.85
C LYS A 72 -3.84 22.30 -3.03
N GLU A 73 -5.03 22.39 -3.64
CA GLU A 73 -6.24 22.82 -2.93
C GLU A 73 -6.61 21.81 -1.83
N THR A 74 -6.57 20.52 -2.16
CA THR A 74 -6.77 19.45 -1.18
C THR A 74 -5.71 19.49 -0.07
N ILE A 75 -4.43 19.68 -0.42
CA ILE A 75 -3.33 19.80 0.56
C ILE A 75 -3.56 20.95 1.55
N ASP A 76 -3.99 22.11 1.05
CA ASP A 76 -4.22 23.29 1.86
C ASP A 76 -5.45 23.08 2.78
N LYS A 77 -6.53 22.47 2.28
CA LYS A 77 -7.72 22.13 3.08
C LYS A 77 -7.41 21.13 4.20
N ILE A 78 -6.83 19.98 3.86
CA ILE A 78 -6.56 18.93 4.84
C ILE A 78 -5.49 19.33 5.86
N ARG A 79 -4.79 20.46 5.67
CA ARG A 79 -3.82 21.02 6.62
C ARG A 79 -4.47 21.80 7.76
N GLU A 80 -5.62 22.40 7.55
CA GLU A 80 -6.27 23.31 8.52
C GLU A 80 -7.67 22.87 8.92
N ASP A 81 -8.33 22.01 8.13
CA ASP A 81 -9.69 21.55 8.38
C ASP A 81 -9.71 20.05 8.72
N ASP A 82 -10.16 19.72 9.93
CA ASP A 82 -10.28 18.35 10.44
C ASP A 82 -11.38 17.54 9.72
N ILE A 83 -12.45 18.20 9.27
CA ILE A 83 -13.55 17.54 8.54
C ILE A 83 -13.06 17.13 7.15
N GLU A 84 -12.37 18.03 6.45
CA GLU A 84 -11.75 17.73 5.16
C GLU A 84 -10.68 16.63 5.30
N LEU A 85 -9.85 16.69 6.35
CA LEU A 85 -8.88 15.63 6.64
C LEU A 85 -9.55 14.28 6.91
N MET A 86 -10.68 14.27 7.60
CA MET A 86 -11.46 13.06 7.86
C MET A 86 -12.03 12.47 6.56
N PHE A 87 -12.66 13.28 5.71
CA PHE A 87 -13.13 12.81 4.40
C PHE A 87 -11.98 12.28 3.53
N PHE A 88 -10.83 12.96 3.56
CA PHE A 88 -9.62 12.48 2.90
C PHE A 88 -9.16 11.13 3.46
N SER A 89 -9.25 10.91 4.78
CA SER A 89 -8.89 9.64 5.41
C SER A 89 -9.77 8.49 4.91
N PHE A 90 -11.08 8.74 4.71
CA PHE A 90 -11.99 7.75 4.16
C PHE A 90 -11.68 7.41 2.71
N ALA A 91 -11.37 8.41 1.88
CA ALA A 91 -10.94 8.20 0.50
C ALA A 91 -9.62 7.42 0.44
N TYR A 92 -8.66 7.77 1.30
CA TYR A 92 -7.37 7.10 1.44
C TYR A 92 -7.54 5.62 1.80
N LEU A 93 -8.36 5.32 2.82
CA LEU A 93 -8.64 3.95 3.23
C LEU A 93 -9.40 3.16 2.16
N ALA A 94 -10.35 3.79 1.47
CA ALA A 94 -11.08 3.15 0.38
C ALA A 94 -10.16 2.72 -0.76
N ASN A 95 -9.20 3.58 -1.15
CA ASN A 95 -8.23 3.28 -2.18
C ASN A 95 -7.20 2.23 -1.72
N THR A 96 -6.57 2.43 -0.56
CA THR A 96 -5.48 1.56 -0.10
C THR A 96 -5.93 0.17 0.34
N LEU A 97 -7.12 0.04 0.95
CA LEU A 97 -7.60 -1.24 1.48
C LEU A 97 -8.50 -1.99 0.49
N PHE A 98 -9.25 -1.28 -0.36
CA PHE A 98 -10.26 -1.89 -1.23
C PHE A 98 -10.06 -1.59 -2.72
N GLY A 99 -8.98 -0.90 -3.10
CA GLY A 99 -8.69 -0.58 -4.49
C GLY A 99 -9.69 0.40 -5.13
N ALA A 100 -10.38 1.21 -4.31
CA ALA A 100 -11.28 2.22 -4.85
C ALA A 100 -10.50 3.25 -5.69
N GLN A 101 -11.10 3.68 -6.80
CA GLN A 101 -10.56 4.79 -7.59
C GLN A 101 -10.62 6.08 -6.77
N GLY A 102 -9.62 6.95 -6.89
CA GLY A 102 -9.63 8.25 -6.20
C GLY A 102 -8.28 8.80 -5.75
N MET A 103 -7.21 8.00 -5.78
CA MET A 103 -5.84 8.49 -5.59
C MET A 103 -4.90 7.85 -6.60
N SER A 104 -4.00 8.65 -7.17
CA SER A 104 -2.92 8.18 -8.03
C SER A 104 -1.59 8.21 -7.29
N ILE A 105 -0.74 7.23 -7.59
CA ILE A 105 0.65 7.21 -7.16
C ILE A 105 1.46 7.93 -8.24
N ARG A 106 2.39 8.80 -7.83
CA ARG A 106 3.28 9.51 -8.75
C ARG A 106 4.01 8.52 -9.64
N LYS A 107 3.98 8.77 -10.95
CA LYS A 107 4.58 7.90 -11.96
C LYS A 107 6.05 7.56 -11.66
N GLU A 108 6.83 8.53 -11.19
CA GLU A 108 8.24 8.34 -10.84
C GLU A 108 8.46 7.27 -9.76
N LYS A 109 7.56 7.17 -8.78
CA LYS A 109 7.65 6.13 -7.73
C LYS A 109 7.26 4.76 -8.27
N ILE A 110 6.32 4.70 -9.20
CA ILE A 110 5.97 3.46 -9.91
C ILE A 110 7.18 2.99 -10.71
N ASP A 111 7.76 3.87 -11.52
CA ASP A 111 8.91 3.57 -12.38
C ASP A 111 10.13 3.13 -11.53
N ALA A 112 10.44 3.85 -10.45
CA ALA A 112 11.50 3.47 -9.52
C ALA A 112 11.26 2.08 -8.88
N LYS A 113 10.01 1.76 -8.52
CA LYS A 113 9.67 0.44 -7.96
C LYS A 113 9.77 -0.67 -9.01
N VAL A 114 9.36 -0.38 -10.25
CA VAL A 114 9.51 -1.29 -11.39
C VAL A 114 10.99 -1.58 -11.65
N ASP A 115 11.84 -0.56 -11.63
CA ASP A 115 13.29 -0.73 -11.82
C ASP A 115 13.94 -1.50 -10.67
N GLU A 116 13.53 -1.25 -9.41
CA GLU A 116 13.97 -2.04 -8.25
C GLU A 116 13.57 -3.51 -8.38
N ILE A 117 12.34 -3.80 -8.84
CA ILE A 117 11.86 -5.16 -9.07
C ILE A 117 12.65 -5.84 -10.18
N LYS A 118 12.91 -5.14 -11.30
CA LYS A 118 13.72 -5.67 -12.41
C LYS A 118 15.15 -5.95 -11.97
N ALA A 119 15.79 -5.03 -11.25
CA ALA A 119 17.15 -5.22 -10.73
C ALA A 119 17.23 -6.45 -9.81
N ARG A 120 16.25 -6.63 -8.92
CA ARG A 120 16.17 -7.81 -8.05
C ARG A 120 15.95 -9.11 -8.82
N GLN A 121 15.11 -9.07 -9.86
CA GLN A 121 14.91 -10.23 -10.75
C GLN A 121 16.21 -10.55 -11.51
N ASP A 122 16.88 -9.56 -12.07
CA ASP A 122 18.15 -9.72 -12.79
C ASP A 122 19.26 -10.28 -11.87
N GLU A 123 19.37 -9.81 -10.63
CA GLU A 123 20.29 -10.36 -9.63
C GLU A 123 19.96 -11.81 -9.29
N SER A 124 18.68 -12.15 -9.12
CA SER A 124 18.25 -13.52 -8.84
C SER A 124 18.58 -14.47 -9.99
N LEU A 125 18.39 -14.01 -11.24
CA LEU A 125 18.73 -14.77 -12.46
C LEU A 125 20.24 -14.96 -12.58
N LYS A 126 21.03 -13.90 -12.34
CA LYS A 126 22.50 -13.99 -12.34
C LYS A 126 23.03 -14.99 -11.31
N LYS A 127 22.46 -14.98 -10.10
CA LYS A 127 22.82 -15.94 -9.06
C LYS A 127 22.50 -17.38 -9.47
N ALA A 128 21.29 -17.62 -9.98
CA ALA A 128 20.91 -18.94 -10.49
C ALA A 128 21.82 -19.42 -11.63
N GLU A 129 22.26 -18.52 -12.51
CA GLU A 129 23.21 -18.84 -13.59
C GLU A 129 24.61 -19.19 -13.05
N GLN A 130 25.08 -18.50 -12.02
CA GLN A 130 26.34 -18.84 -11.33
C GLN A 130 26.25 -20.21 -10.66
N ASP A 131 25.20 -20.45 -9.88
CA ASP A 131 24.97 -21.74 -9.21
C ASP A 131 24.93 -22.90 -10.23
N TYR A 132 24.27 -22.69 -11.38
CA TYR A 132 24.25 -23.66 -12.48
C TYR A 132 25.64 -23.92 -13.07
N LYS A 133 26.44 -22.87 -13.30
CA LYS A 133 27.81 -23.00 -13.82
C LYS A 133 28.71 -23.76 -12.85
N GLU A 134 28.59 -23.50 -11.55
CA GLU A 134 29.33 -24.21 -10.51
C GLU A 134 28.94 -25.69 -10.42
N LEU A 135 27.63 -26.00 -10.43
CA LEU A 135 27.13 -27.37 -10.46
C LEU A 135 27.63 -28.15 -11.68
N LYS A 136 27.60 -27.51 -12.87
CA LYS A 136 28.11 -28.11 -14.10
C LYS A 136 29.62 -28.38 -14.02
N ALA A 137 30.39 -27.42 -13.50
CA ALA A 137 31.84 -27.59 -13.31
C ALA A 137 32.16 -28.70 -12.30
N ALA A 138 31.42 -28.79 -11.19
CA ALA A 138 31.56 -29.86 -10.21
C ALA A 138 31.26 -31.23 -10.81
N ARG A 139 30.18 -31.35 -11.59
CA ARG A 139 29.84 -32.58 -12.33
C ARG A 139 30.95 -32.98 -13.31
N ASP A 140 31.49 -32.03 -14.06
CA ASP A 140 32.54 -32.31 -15.05
C ASP A 140 33.87 -32.71 -14.38
N ARG A 141 34.16 -32.21 -13.16
CA ARG A 141 35.30 -32.67 -12.34
C ARG A 141 35.12 -34.10 -11.85
N LEU A 142 33.96 -34.42 -11.26
CA LEU A 142 33.62 -35.77 -10.80
C LEU A 142 33.72 -36.80 -11.93
N ARG A 143 33.23 -36.45 -13.13
CA ARG A 143 33.32 -37.32 -14.30
C ARG A 143 34.77 -37.59 -14.72
N LYS A 144 35.65 -36.58 -14.68
CA LYS A 144 37.09 -36.74 -14.96
C LYS A 144 37.79 -37.60 -13.90
N GLU A 145 37.42 -37.46 -12.63
CA GLU A 145 37.93 -38.29 -11.54
C GLU A 145 37.50 -39.76 -11.70
N GLU A 146 36.25 -40.01 -12.09
CA GLU A 146 35.76 -41.36 -12.40
C GLU A 146 36.46 -41.97 -13.63
N GLU A 147 36.70 -41.20 -14.68
CA GLU A 147 37.41 -41.64 -15.89
C GLU A 147 38.90 -41.93 -15.60
N ASN A 148 39.56 -41.10 -14.79
CA ASN A 148 40.94 -41.31 -14.36
C ASN A 148 41.07 -42.52 -13.41
N GLY A 149 40.12 -42.72 -12.49
CA GLY A 149 40.09 -43.87 -11.60
C GLY A 149 39.81 -45.20 -12.31
N LYS A 150 39.13 -45.17 -13.46
CA LYS A 150 38.92 -46.34 -14.33
C LYS A 150 40.14 -46.67 -15.21
N ASN A 151 40.93 -45.68 -15.62
CA ASN A 151 42.15 -45.88 -16.41
C ASN A 151 43.39 -46.24 -15.59
N ALA A 152 43.38 -46.02 -14.26
CA ALA A 152 44.48 -46.35 -13.35
C ALA A 152 44.40 -47.78 -12.76
N LYS A 153 43.47 -48.61 -13.25
CA LYS A 153 43.18 -49.97 -12.76
C LYS A 153 43.30 -50.97 -13.90
#